data_AF-A0A814EMG4-F1
#
_entry.id   AF-A0A814EMG4-F1
#
_cell.length_a   1.000
_cell.length_b   1.000
_cell.length_c   1.000
_cell.angle_alpha   90.00
_cell.angle_beta   90.00
_cell.angle_gamma   90.00
#
_symmetry.space_group_name_H-M   'P 1'
#
loop_
_entity.id
_entity.type
_entity.pdbx_description
1 polymer ?
#
loop_
_entity_poly.entity_id
_entity_poly.type
_entity_poly.pdbx_seq_one_letter_code
_entity_poly.pdbx_strand_id
1 'polypeptide(L)'
;MSLIDQRNKILIDNEEKLEKIQNDLLKKQKEIIDGQSQIEQLKQNLINKTVEVTQLTEKLETDLVKHQEKDKLAEDNATESSSDIKILQRELRHLSESLVEYERRNTILNEQVQQLTNELRLKQEEFHQIEKSLNQKLLIKQDQLVQYDKNLHEIDIKCKYAKEECLIQEKEITRLNIVQEEQENKIKLLQEDLLKCQEQRDTITNQYERCETDYQNLKCHREDENRQYNQEFEKLNNELTALKIIEITLLKNIDELKENVLIVSNERDDIRKQYNNYQYDLENIQKILADETESNLKSETKVILLTRQFDEEQKRSNEFKYQFNDIQMQLTSALLSNDTLKTELNQARLLNQEYTIKVIIISKIKR
;
A
#
# COMPACT_ATOMS: atom_id res chain seq x y z
N MET A 1 -170.47 -51.83 174.99
CA MET A 1 -170.17 -51.15 173.71
C MET A 1 -171.36 -50.27 173.36
N SER A 2 -171.52 -49.05 173.89
CA SER A 2 -170.60 -48.02 174.43
C SER A 2 -170.05 -47.08 173.37
N LEU A 3 -170.08 -45.79 173.71
CA LEU A 3 -169.56 -44.65 172.93
C LEU A 3 -168.08 -44.78 172.53
N ILE A 4 -167.32 -45.69 173.17
CA ILE A 4 -165.90 -45.93 172.90
C ILE A 4 -165.69 -46.58 171.52
N ASP A 5 -166.54 -47.53 171.12
CA ASP A 5 -166.32 -48.29 169.89
C ASP A 5 -166.61 -47.46 168.62
N GLN A 6 -167.58 -46.53 168.68
CA GLN A 6 -167.81 -45.55 167.62
C GLN A 6 -166.69 -44.52 167.51
N ARG A 7 -166.12 -44.09 168.64
CA ARG A 7 -164.97 -43.18 168.64
C ARG A 7 -163.76 -43.82 167.97
N ASN A 8 -163.51 -45.11 168.22
CA ASN A 8 -162.41 -45.86 167.60
C ASN A 8 -162.58 -45.97 166.09
N LYS A 9 -163.81 -46.16 165.59
CA LYS A 9 -164.05 -46.21 164.14
C LYS A 9 -163.83 -44.87 163.45
N ILE A 10 -164.24 -43.75 164.06
CA ILE A 10 -164.06 -42.41 163.49
C ILE A 10 -162.58 -41.99 163.46
N LEU A 11 -161.80 -42.37 164.48
CA LEU A 11 -160.37 -42.06 164.51
C LEU A 11 -159.61 -42.77 163.38
N ILE A 12 -159.88 -44.07 163.17
CA ILE A 12 -159.26 -44.85 162.11
C ILE A 12 -159.66 -44.33 160.71
N ASP A 13 -160.94 -44.05 160.49
CA ASP A 13 -161.41 -43.48 159.21
C ASP A 13 -160.78 -42.10 158.91
N ASN A 14 -160.44 -41.33 159.95
CA ASN A 14 -159.76 -40.03 159.78
C ASN A 14 -158.25 -40.18 159.57
N GLU A 15 -157.60 -41.16 160.21
CA GLU A 15 -156.20 -41.48 159.95
C GLU A 15 -155.99 -41.96 158.51
N GLU A 16 -156.84 -42.87 158.01
CA GLU A 16 -156.77 -43.31 156.60
C GLU A 16 -157.02 -42.17 155.62
N LYS A 17 -157.92 -41.22 155.95
CA LYS A 17 -158.14 -40.03 155.12
C LYS A 17 -156.94 -39.08 155.12
N LEU A 18 -156.31 -38.87 156.27
CA LEU A 18 -155.10 -38.05 156.38
C LEU A 18 -153.94 -38.64 155.59
N GLU A 19 -153.73 -39.95 155.70
CA GLU A 19 -152.69 -40.66 154.98
C GLU A 19 -152.90 -40.59 153.46
N LYS A 20 -154.15 -40.68 153.01
CA LYS A 20 -154.50 -40.52 151.59
C LYS A 20 -154.23 -39.10 151.08
N ILE A 21 -154.58 -38.07 151.86
CA ILE A 21 -154.31 -36.66 151.51
C ILE A 21 -152.80 -36.40 151.43
N GLN A 22 -152.02 -36.94 152.37
CA GLN A 22 -150.58 -36.75 152.43
C GLN A 22 -149.86 -37.36 151.21
N ASN A 23 -150.30 -38.55 150.78
CA ASN A 23 -149.78 -39.20 149.58
C ASN A 23 -150.12 -38.42 148.29
N ASP A 24 -151.34 -37.89 148.16
CA ASP A 24 -151.73 -37.06 147.01
C ASP A 24 -150.91 -35.76 146.94
N LEU A 25 -150.58 -35.17 148.10
CA LEU A 25 -149.80 -33.93 148.19
C LEU A 25 -148.33 -34.15 147.79
N LEU A 26 -147.72 -35.25 148.23
CA LEU A 26 -146.37 -35.65 147.81
C LEU A 26 -146.29 -35.92 146.32
N LYS A 27 -147.32 -36.55 145.75
CA LYS A 27 -147.38 -36.81 144.31
C LYS A 27 -147.44 -35.51 143.50
N LYS A 28 -148.26 -34.53 143.93
CA LYS A 28 -148.30 -33.21 143.29
C LYS A 28 -146.99 -32.43 143.43
N GLN A 29 -146.30 -32.53 144.56
CA GLN A 29 -145.01 -31.86 144.75
C GLN A 29 -143.95 -32.37 143.76
N LYS A 30 -143.97 -33.68 143.47
CA LYS A 30 -143.08 -34.28 142.47
C LYS A 30 -143.37 -33.76 141.05
N GLU A 31 -144.64 -33.69 140.66
CA GLU A 31 -145.04 -33.17 139.33
C GLU A 31 -144.60 -31.71 139.12
N ILE A 32 -144.65 -30.87 140.17
CA ILE A 32 -144.20 -29.47 140.10
C ILE A 32 -142.68 -29.37 139.90
N ILE A 33 -141.89 -30.19 140.60
CA ILE A 33 -140.43 -30.19 140.47
C ILE A 33 -140.01 -30.64 139.06
N ASP A 34 -140.64 -31.70 138.54
CA ASP A 34 -140.37 -32.18 137.18
C ASP A 34 -140.73 -31.11 136.13
N GLY A 35 -141.83 -30.37 136.32
CA GLY A 35 -142.22 -29.24 135.48
C GLY A 35 -141.21 -28.08 135.48
N GLN A 36 -140.65 -27.72 136.64
CA GLN A 36 -139.60 -26.68 136.72
C GLN A 36 -138.32 -27.09 136.00
N SER A 37 -137.92 -28.37 136.08
CA SER A 37 -136.74 -28.89 135.40
C SER A 37 -136.83 -28.76 133.87
N GLN A 38 -138.00 -29.05 133.28
CA GLN A 38 -138.21 -28.92 131.83
C GLN A 38 -138.15 -27.47 131.34
N ILE A 39 -138.68 -26.52 132.11
CA ILE A 39 -138.64 -25.09 131.74
C ILE A 39 -137.20 -24.60 131.65
N GLU A 40 -136.36 -25.00 132.60
CA GLU A 40 -134.97 -24.54 132.64
C GLU A 40 -134.11 -25.15 131.51
N GLN A 41 -134.39 -26.40 131.11
CA GLN A 41 -133.79 -26.98 129.89
C GLN A 41 -134.17 -26.21 128.62
N LEU A 42 -135.43 -25.79 128.48
CA LEU A 42 -135.89 -25.05 127.30
C LEU A 42 -135.25 -23.66 127.21
N LYS A 43 -135.09 -22.95 128.34
CA LYS A 43 -134.36 -21.66 128.37
C LYS A 43 -132.92 -21.81 127.93
N GLN A 44 -132.22 -22.83 128.42
CA GLN A 44 -130.83 -23.05 128.05
C GLN A 44 -130.68 -23.34 126.55
N ASN A 45 -131.60 -24.11 125.96
CA ASN A 45 -131.62 -24.35 124.52
C ASN A 45 -131.85 -23.07 123.69
N LEU A 46 -132.73 -22.18 124.14
CA LEU A 46 -133.00 -20.91 123.47
C LEU A 46 -131.76 -19.99 123.45
N ILE A 47 -131.05 -19.91 124.59
CA ILE A 47 -129.80 -19.14 124.71
C ILE A 47 -128.75 -19.69 123.73
N ASN A 48 -128.53 -21.00 123.72
CA ASN A 48 -127.55 -21.62 122.83
C ASN A 48 -127.85 -21.36 121.35
N LYS A 49 -129.12 -21.47 120.94
CA LYS A 49 -129.55 -21.20 119.55
C LYS A 49 -129.37 -19.74 119.14
N THR A 50 -129.56 -18.80 120.07
CA THR A 50 -129.42 -17.37 119.79
C THR A 50 -127.95 -17.02 119.48
N VAL A 51 -127.00 -17.57 120.24
CA VAL A 51 -125.56 -17.35 120.02
C VAL A 51 -125.11 -17.87 118.65
N GLU A 52 -125.61 -19.03 118.24
CA GLU A 52 -125.28 -19.65 116.95
C GLU A 52 -125.69 -18.75 115.76
N VAL A 53 -126.87 -18.12 115.82
CA VAL A 53 -127.36 -17.23 114.77
C VAL A 53 -126.50 -15.96 114.67
N THR A 54 -126.10 -15.38 115.81
CA THR A 54 -125.26 -14.16 115.81
C THR A 54 -123.91 -14.43 115.16
N GLN A 55 -123.27 -15.56 115.49
CA GLN A 55 -121.98 -15.95 114.90
C GLN A 55 -122.06 -16.21 113.39
N LEU A 56 -123.15 -16.81 112.92
CA LEU A 56 -123.36 -17.03 111.48
C LEU A 56 -123.57 -15.73 110.70
N THR A 57 -124.24 -14.75 111.32
CA THR A 57 -124.51 -13.44 110.68
C THR A 57 -123.21 -12.66 110.48
N GLU A 58 -122.37 -12.60 111.51
CA GLU A 58 -121.07 -11.89 111.48
C GLU A 58 -120.10 -12.51 110.45
N LYS A 59 -120.13 -13.84 110.30
CA LYS A 59 -119.34 -14.55 109.28
C LYS A 59 -119.77 -14.18 107.86
N LEU A 60 -121.08 -14.07 107.61
CA LEU A 60 -121.61 -13.78 106.28
C LEU A 60 -121.25 -12.36 105.81
N GLU A 61 -121.35 -11.37 106.70
CA GLU A 61 -120.95 -9.98 106.42
C GLU A 61 -119.45 -9.88 106.10
N THR A 62 -118.61 -10.61 106.85
CA THR A 62 -117.15 -10.63 106.64
C THR A 62 -116.77 -11.22 105.28
N ASP A 63 -117.45 -12.30 104.84
CA ASP A 63 -117.15 -12.94 103.56
C ASP A 63 -117.57 -12.08 102.35
N LEU A 64 -118.62 -11.25 102.51
CA LEU A 64 -119.13 -10.37 101.45
C LEU A 64 -118.16 -9.21 101.16
N VAL A 65 -117.57 -8.62 102.21
CA VAL A 65 -116.54 -7.57 102.07
C VAL A 65 -115.28 -8.11 101.38
N LYS A 66 -114.82 -9.31 101.75
CA LYS A 66 -113.66 -9.96 101.10
C LYS A 66 -113.88 -10.22 99.62
N HIS A 67 -115.12 -10.49 99.20
CA HIS A 67 -115.42 -10.70 97.79
C HIS A 67 -115.36 -9.40 96.99
N GLN A 68 -115.89 -8.29 97.53
CA GLN A 68 -115.83 -6.98 96.89
C GLN A 68 -114.39 -6.47 96.74
N GLU A 69 -113.53 -6.70 97.74
CA GLU A 69 -112.11 -6.35 97.65
C GLU A 69 -111.37 -7.15 96.56
N LYS A 70 -111.71 -8.43 96.38
CA LYS A 70 -111.16 -9.26 95.29
C LYS A 70 -111.57 -8.77 93.91
N ASP A 71 -112.84 -8.41 93.73
CA ASP A 71 -113.35 -7.95 92.43
C ASP A 71 -112.69 -6.61 92.03
N LYS A 72 -112.49 -5.70 93.00
CA LYS A 72 -111.79 -4.44 92.77
C LYS A 72 -110.30 -4.63 92.43
N LEU A 73 -109.61 -5.55 93.12
CA LEU A 73 -108.23 -5.93 92.79
C LEU A 73 -108.09 -6.53 91.38
N ALA A 74 -109.08 -7.30 90.92
CA ALA A 74 -109.07 -7.85 89.57
C ALA A 74 -109.27 -6.76 88.50
N GLU A 75 -110.13 -5.77 88.76
CA GLU A 75 -110.36 -4.63 87.87
C GLU A 75 -109.14 -3.71 87.76
N ASP A 76 -108.50 -3.39 88.89
CA ASP A 76 -107.26 -2.61 88.92
C ASP A 76 -106.13 -3.32 88.14
N ASN A 77 -105.95 -4.64 88.34
CA ASN A 77 -104.97 -5.42 87.58
C ASN A 77 -105.26 -5.48 86.07
N ALA A 78 -106.54 -5.54 85.67
CA ALA A 78 -106.94 -5.56 84.27
C ALA A 78 -106.68 -4.21 83.58
N THR A 79 -106.90 -3.10 84.29
CA THR A 79 -106.63 -1.75 83.78
C THR A 79 -105.13 -1.48 83.65
N GLU A 80 -104.32 -1.89 84.63
CA GLU A 80 -102.85 -1.84 84.56
C GLU A 80 -102.31 -2.69 83.40
N SER A 81 -102.77 -3.93 83.26
CA SER A 81 -102.39 -4.80 82.14
C SER A 81 -102.77 -4.20 80.78
N SER A 82 -103.93 -3.54 80.67
CA SER A 82 -104.35 -2.86 79.43
C SER A 82 -103.46 -1.66 79.09
N SER A 83 -103.04 -0.92 80.11
CA SER A 83 -102.05 0.16 80.01
C SER A 83 -100.73 -0.36 79.45
N ASP A 84 -100.19 -1.43 80.04
CA ASP A 84 -98.91 -2.01 79.67
C ASP A 84 -98.93 -2.58 78.25
N ILE A 85 -100.03 -3.25 77.87
CA ILE A 85 -100.23 -3.72 76.49
C ILE A 85 -100.17 -2.55 75.50
N LYS A 86 -100.77 -1.41 75.82
CA LYS A 86 -100.72 -0.22 74.94
C LYS A 86 -99.31 0.36 74.84
N ILE A 87 -98.53 0.34 75.93
CA ILE A 87 -97.13 0.79 75.92
C ILE A 87 -96.29 -0.15 75.04
N LEU A 88 -96.37 -1.45 75.28
CA LEU A 88 -95.67 -2.47 74.48
C LEU A 88 -96.05 -2.41 73.00
N GLN A 89 -97.33 -2.17 72.67
CA GLN A 89 -97.77 -1.98 71.28
C GLN A 89 -97.19 -0.73 70.61
N ARG A 90 -96.90 0.34 71.36
CA ARG A 90 -96.22 1.53 70.83
C ARG A 90 -94.73 1.25 70.63
N GLU A 91 -94.08 0.62 71.60
CA GLU A 91 -92.66 0.23 71.50
C GLU A 91 -92.43 -0.73 70.33
N LEU A 92 -93.30 -1.72 70.15
CA LEU A 92 -93.23 -2.67 69.04
C LEU A 92 -93.45 -1.98 67.68
N ARG A 93 -94.33 -0.97 67.61
CA ARG A 93 -94.48 -0.14 66.41
C ARG A 93 -93.21 0.66 66.12
N HIS A 94 -92.64 1.35 67.11
CA HIS A 94 -91.40 2.10 66.94
C HIS A 94 -90.22 1.19 66.54
N LEU A 95 -90.11 0.01 67.13
CA LEU A 95 -89.14 -1.03 66.75
C LEU A 95 -89.35 -1.50 65.30
N SER A 96 -90.60 -1.71 64.89
CA SER A 96 -90.91 -2.11 63.51
C SER A 96 -90.54 -1.02 62.50
N GLU A 97 -90.79 0.25 62.80
CA GLU A 97 -90.41 1.38 61.95
C GLU A 97 -88.88 1.52 61.87
N SER A 98 -88.19 1.37 63.01
CA SER A 98 -86.72 1.37 63.07
C SER A 98 -86.14 0.22 62.25
N LEU A 99 -86.74 -0.98 62.31
CA LEU A 99 -86.31 -2.14 61.53
C LEU A 99 -86.42 -1.89 60.02
N VAL A 100 -87.54 -1.32 59.57
CA VAL A 100 -87.72 -0.94 58.15
C VAL A 100 -86.67 0.08 57.71
N GLU A 101 -86.34 1.04 58.56
CA GLU A 101 -85.29 2.02 58.27
C GLU A 101 -83.89 1.37 58.20
N TYR A 102 -83.58 0.43 59.11
CA TYR A 102 -82.37 -0.37 59.06
C TYR A 102 -82.28 -1.21 57.78
N GLU A 103 -83.36 -1.89 57.39
CA GLU A 103 -83.42 -2.68 56.17
C GLU A 103 -83.16 -1.81 54.93
N ARG A 104 -83.79 -0.63 54.86
CA ARG A 104 -83.58 0.34 53.78
C ARG A 104 -82.13 0.82 53.73
N ARG A 105 -81.54 1.13 54.88
CA ARG A 105 -80.13 1.54 54.97
C ARG A 105 -79.20 0.41 54.54
N ASN A 106 -79.53 -0.84 54.89
CA ASN A 106 -78.77 -2.02 54.50
C ASN A 106 -78.86 -2.27 52.99
N THR A 107 -80.01 -1.99 52.36
CA THR A 107 -80.15 -2.07 50.90
C THR A 107 -79.25 -1.06 50.20
N ILE A 108 -79.27 0.20 50.64
CA ILE A 108 -78.40 1.26 50.10
C ILE A 108 -76.92 0.90 50.29
N LEU A 109 -76.55 0.38 51.46
CA LEU A 109 -75.17 -0.02 51.73
C LEU A 109 -74.73 -1.15 50.79
N ASN A 110 -75.60 -2.14 50.55
CA ASN A 110 -75.32 -3.23 49.63
C ASN A 110 -75.15 -2.73 48.19
N GLU A 111 -75.97 -1.77 47.74
CA GLU A 111 -75.81 -1.14 46.43
C GLU A 111 -74.46 -0.40 46.30
N GLN A 112 -74.05 0.34 47.35
CA GLN A 112 -72.75 1.02 47.39
C GLN A 112 -71.59 0.02 47.36
N VAL A 113 -71.68 -1.07 48.12
CA VAL A 113 -70.68 -2.15 48.10
C VAL A 113 -70.60 -2.78 46.70
N GLN A 114 -71.74 -3.02 46.05
CA GLN A 114 -71.78 -3.56 44.68
C GLN A 114 -71.12 -2.61 43.67
N GLN A 115 -71.39 -1.30 43.77
CA GLN A 115 -70.77 -0.28 42.92
C GLN A 115 -69.24 -0.23 43.11
N LEU A 116 -68.77 -0.14 44.35
CA LEU A 116 -67.33 -0.13 44.66
C LEU A 116 -66.65 -1.42 44.21
N THR A 117 -67.32 -2.56 44.34
CA THR A 117 -66.80 -3.85 43.86
C THR A 117 -66.63 -3.87 42.34
N ASN A 118 -67.60 -3.30 41.61
CA ASN A 118 -67.52 -3.19 40.14
C ASN A 118 -66.41 -2.22 39.70
N GLU A 119 -66.28 -1.07 40.36
CA GLU A 119 -65.20 -0.11 40.08
C GLU A 119 -63.81 -0.72 40.35
N LEU A 120 -63.65 -1.44 41.47
CA LEU A 120 -62.41 -2.13 41.80
C LEU A 120 -62.06 -3.17 40.74
N ARG A 121 -63.05 -3.95 40.27
CA ARG A 121 -62.85 -4.93 39.20
C ARG A 121 -62.40 -4.28 37.90
N LEU A 122 -63.05 -3.18 37.48
CA LEU A 122 -62.65 -2.43 36.28
C LEU A 122 -61.22 -1.88 36.41
N LYS A 123 -60.85 -1.36 37.58
CA LYS A 123 -59.49 -0.87 37.83
C LYS A 123 -58.45 -1.98 37.82
N GLN A 124 -58.79 -3.17 38.31
CA GLN A 124 -57.91 -4.35 38.22
C GLN A 124 -57.72 -4.79 36.76
N GLU A 125 -58.78 -4.77 35.94
CA GLU A 125 -58.71 -5.06 34.51
C GLU A 125 -57.85 -4.02 33.76
N GLU A 126 -58.05 -2.73 34.02
CA GLU A 126 -57.21 -1.65 33.47
C GLU A 126 -55.73 -1.83 33.84
N PHE A 127 -55.45 -2.13 35.11
CA PHE A 127 -54.09 -2.36 35.59
C PHE A 127 -53.44 -3.57 34.88
N HIS A 128 -54.18 -4.66 34.72
CA HIS A 128 -53.68 -5.84 34.03
C HIS A 128 -53.40 -5.58 32.54
N GLN A 129 -54.23 -4.77 31.87
CA GLN A 129 -53.97 -4.36 30.48
C GLN A 129 -52.71 -3.47 30.37
N ILE A 130 -52.51 -2.55 31.31
CA ILE A 130 -51.32 -1.70 31.37
C ILE A 130 -50.07 -2.56 31.60
N GLU A 131 -50.12 -3.49 32.55
CA GLU A 131 -49.03 -4.42 32.85
C GLU A 131 -48.65 -5.24 31.61
N LYS A 132 -49.64 -5.81 30.90
CA LYS A 132 -49.41 -6.54 29.65
C LYS A 132 -48.77 -5.67 28.57
N SER A 133 -49.24 -4.43 28.41
CA SER A 133 -48.67 -3.47 27.45
C SER A 133 -47.23 -3.10 27.78
N LEU A 134 -46.93 -2.84 29.05
CA LEU A 134 -45.58 -2.52 29.52
C LEU A 134 -44.62 -3.70 29.33
N ASN A 135 -45.05 -4.91 29.69
CA ASN A 135 -44.24 -6.12 29.48
C ASN A 135 -43.93 -6.36 28.00
N GLN A 136 -44.91 -6.12 27.11
CA GLN A 136 -44.67 -6.22 25.67
C GLN A 136 -43.69 -5.16 25.16
N LYS A 137 -43.80 -3.91 25.63
CA LYS A 137 -42.83 -2.85 25.30
C LYS A 137 -41.43 -3.16 25.83
N LEU A 138 -41.33 -3.72 27.04
CA LEU A 138 -40.07 -4.13 27.64
C LEU A 138 -39.39 -5.20 26.79
N LEU A 139 -40.14 -6.22 26.37
CA LEU A 139 -39.63 -7.30 25.51
C LEU A 139 -39.09 -6.76 24.18
N ILE A 140 -39.87 -5.89 23.51
CA ILE A 140 -39.42 -5.23 22.25
C ILE A 140 -38.13 -4.43 22.47
N LYS A 141 -38.01 -3.74 23.62
CA LYS A 141 -36.79 -2.96 23.94
C LYS A 141 -35.60 -3.85 24.22
N GLN A 142 -35.79 -5.00 24.88
CA GLN A 142 -34.73 -5.99 25.08
C GLN A 142 -34.25 -6.57 23.75
N ASP A 143 -35.16 -6.92 22.84
CA ASP A 143 -34.80 -7.41 21.50
C ASP A 143 -34.03 -6.36 20.69
N GLN A 144 -34.44 -5.09 20.76
CA GLN A 144 -33.70 -3.98 20.13
C GLN A 144 -32.28 -3.84 20.69
N LEU A 145 -32.11 -3.94 22.00
CA LEU A 145 -30.80 -3.89 22.67
C LEU A 145 -29.88 -5.02 22.20
N VAL A 146 -30.38 -6.25 22.19
CA VAL A 146 -29.63 -7.42 21.69
C VAL A 146 -29.21 -7.22 20.23
N GLN A 147 -30.09 -6.64 19.40
CA GLN A 147 -29.76 -6.37 18.00
C GLN A 147 -28.69 -5.28 17.86
N TYR A 148 -28.76 -4.21 18.66
CA TYR A 148 -27.74 -3.17 18.65
C TYR A 148 -26.38 -3.70 19.10
N ASP A 149 -26.33 -4.54 20.12
CA ASP A 149 -25.09 -5.18 20.58
C ASP A 149 -24.46 -6.06 19.50
N LYS A 150 -25.28 -6.84 18.76
CA LYS A 150 -24.80 -7.61 17.60
C LYS A 150 -24.22 -6.72 16.51
N ASN A 151 -24.91 -5.63 16.16
CA ASN A 151 -24.42 -4.70 15.15
C ASN A 151 -23.11 -4.01 15.58
N LEU A 152 -22.99 -3.62 16.84
CA LEU A 152 -21.76 -3.06 17.43
C LEU A 152 -20.60 -4.05 17.35
N HIS A 153 -20.86 -5.32 17.67
CA HIS A 153 -19.85 -6.37 17.58
C HIS A 153 -19.39 -6.59 16.12
N GLU A 154 -20.32 -6.59 15.16
CA GLU A 154 -19.98 -6.72 13.74
C GLU A 154 -19.14 -5.54 13.23
N ILE A 155 -19.47 -4.31 13.66
CA ILE A 155 -18.66 -3.12 13.37
C ILE A 155 -17.25 -3.26 13.96
N ASP A 156 -17.12 -3.70 15.21
CA ASP A 156 -15.81 -3.86 15.87
C ASP A 156 -14.94 -4.89 15.14
N ILE A 157 -15.53 -5.99 14.67
CA ILE A 157 -14.84 -6.99 13.82
C ILE A 157 -14.39 -6.34 12.50
N LYS A 158 -15.27 -5.61 11.80
CA LYS A 158 -14.93 -4.94 10.54
C LYS A 158 -13.80 -3.91 10.72
N CYS A 159 -13.82 -3.16 11.82
CA CYS A 159 -12.77 -2.20 12.16
C CYS A 159 -11.42 -2.89 12.44
N LYS A 160 -11.42 -4.06 13.11
CA LYS A 160 -10.19 -4.84 13.32
C LYS A 160 -9.58 -5.32 12.01
N TYR A 161 -10.39 -5.89 11.11
CA TYR A 161 -9.91 -6.30 9.79
C TYR A 161 -9.37 -5.14 8.96
N ALA A 162 -10.10 -4.02 8.90
CA ALA A 162 -9.63 -2.83 8.17
C ALA A 162 -8.30 -2.30 8.73
N LYS A 163 -8.10 -2.35 10.05
CA LYS A 163 -6.84 -1.95 10.68
C LYS A 163 -5.68 -2.86 10.30
N GLU A 164 -5.90 -4.18 10.27
CA GLU A 164 -4.90 -5.14 9.80
C GLU A 164 -4.56 -4.94 8.32
N GLU A 165 -5.56 -4.69 7.48
CA GLU A 165 -5.37 -4.44 6.05
C GLU A 165 -4.54 -3.16 5.81
N CYS A 166 -4.83 -2.07 6.53
CA CYS A 166 -4.00 -0.86 6.50
C CYS A 166 -2.55 -1.14 6.92
N LEU A 167 -2.33 -1.93 7.98
CA LEU A 167 -0.99 -2.31 8.44
C LEU A 167 -0.22 -3.13 7.39
N ILE A 168 -0.90 -4.00 6.64
CA ILE A 168 -0.31 -4.75 5.53
C ILE A 168 0.06 -3.79 4.39
N GLN A 169 -0.82 -2.86 4.04
CA GLN A 169 -0.56 -1.87 3.00
C GLN A 169 0.61 -0.95 3.34
N GLU A 170 0.70 -0.46 4.59
CA GLU A 170 1.84 0.35 5.06
C GLU A 170 3.18 -0.40 4.95
N LYS A 171 3.20 -1.68 5.30
CA LYS A 171 4.39 -2.53 5.15
C LYS A 171 4.78 -2.70 3.68
N GLU A 172 3.81 -2.90 2.79
CA GLU A 172 4.08 -3.05 1.35
C GLU A 172 4.57 -1.74 0.73
N ILE A 173 3.97 -0.59 1.08
CA ILE A 173 4.47 0.73 0.66
C ILE A 173 5.91 0.94 1.11
N THR A 174 6.21 0.60 2.37
CA THR A 174 7.57 0.72 2.91
C THR A 174 8.55 -0.16 2.13
N ARG A 175 8.16 -1.40 1.81
CA ARG A 175 8.97 -2.31 0.98
C ARG A 175 9.20 -1.77 -0.42
N LEU A 176 8.17 -1.23 -1.07
CA LEU A 176 8.26 -0.65 -2.41
C LEU A 176 9.20 0.57 -2.44
N ASN A 177 9.15 1.42 -1.41
CA ASN A 177 10.06 2.57 -1.30
C ASN A 177 11.53 2.14 -1.20
N ILE A 178 11.83 1.09 -0.44
CA ILE A 178 13.20 0.54 -0.35
C ILE A 178 13.68 0.04 -1.73
N VAL A 179 12.83 -0.71 -2.44
CA VAL A 179 13.17 -1.21 -3.79
C VAL A 179 13.38 -0.05 -4.76
N GLN A 180 12.58 1.01 -4.69
CA GLN A 180 12.75 2.19 -5.52
C GLN A 180 14.09 2.89 -5.25
N GLU A 181 14.46 3.07 -3.98
CA GLU A 181 15.74 3.68 -3.60
C GLU A 181 16.95 2.84 -4.09
N GLU A 182 16.87 1.51 -3.99
CA GLU A 182 17.88 0.61 -4.56
C GLU A 182 18.02 0.75 -6.08
N GLN A 183 16.90 0.89 -6.81
CA GLN A 183 16.92 1.11 -8.25
C GLN A 183 17.49 2.48 -8.62
N GLU A 184 17.13 3.54 -7.91
CA GLU A 184 17.67 4.89 -8.14
C GLU A 184 19.20 4.92 -7.94
N ASN A 185 19.70 4.25 -6.90
CA ASN A 185 21.14 4.11 -6.66
C ASN A 185 21.84 3.32 -7.78
N LYS A 186 21.21 2.24 -8.27
CA LYS A 186 21.74 1.46 -9.40
C LYS A 186 21.77 2.26 -10.69
N ILE A 187 20.76 3.10 -10.96
CA ILE A 187 20.73 3.99 -12.12
C ILE A 187 21.86 5.02 -12.04
N LYS A 188 22.11 5.63 -10.87
CA LYS A 188 23.21 6.57 -10.68
C LYS A 188 24.58 5.94 -10.97
N LEU A 189 24.83 4.74 -10.45
CA LEU A 189 26.05 3.97 -10.73
C LEU A 189 26.24 3.71 -12.23
N LEU A 190 25.17 3.27 -12.91
CA LEU A 190 25.21 3.03 -14.37
C LEU A 190 25.46 4.32 -15.16
N GLN A 191 24.93 5.46 -14.72
CA GLN A 191 25.18 6.76 -15.35
C GLN A 191 26.65 7.19 -15.21
N GLU A 192 27.26 6.99 -14.04
CA GLU A 192 28.68 7.25 -13.82
C GLU A 192 29.58 6.37 -14.71
N ASP A 193 29.26 5.08 -14.82
CA ASP A 193 30.01 4.16 -15.68
C ASP A 193 29.84 4.47 -17.17
N LEU A 194 28.65 4.91 -17.58
CA LEU A 194 28.40 5.34 -18.96
C LEU A 194 29.18 6.61 -19.30
N LEU A 195 29.29 7.55 -18.35
CA LEU A 195 30.11 8.75 -18.52
C LEU A 195 31.60 8.40 -18.69
N LYS A 196 32.14 7.51 -17.85
CA LYS A 196 33.53 7.03 -18.00
C LYS A 196 33.77 6.36 -19.36
N CYS A 197 32.82 5.54 -19.83
CA CYS A 197 32.90 4.92 -21.15
C CYS A 197 32.90 5.98 -22.28
N GLN A 198 32.12 7.06 -22.15
CA GLN A 198 32.11 8.15 -23.11
C GLN A 198 33.46 8.90 -23.12
N GLU A 199 34.01 9.24 -21.95
CA GLU A 199 35.32 9.89 -21.84
C GLU A 199 36.45 9.04 -22.46
N GLN A 200 36.42 7.72 -22.24
CA GLN A 200 37.36 6.78 -22.86
C GLN A 200 37.20 6.72 -24.37
N ARG A 201 35.96 6.63 -24.87
CA ARG A 201 35.68 6.64 -26.31
C ARG A 201 36.21 7.91 -26.95
N ASP A 202 35.90 9.07 -26.38
CA ASP A 202 36.33 10.36 -26.93
C ASP A 202 37.86 10.50 -26.90
N THR A 203 38.52 9.95 -25.88
CA THR A 203 40.00 9.86 -25.83
C THR A 203 40.56 9.02 -26.98
N ILE A 204 39.97 7.83 -27.22
CA ILE A 204 40.38 6.94 -28.32
C ILE A 204 40.13 7.59 -29.68
N THR A 205 38.98 8.23 -29.88
CA THR A 205 38.65 8.95 -31.11
C THR A 205 39.67 10.05 -31.39
N ASN A 206 40.00 10.88 -30.39
CA ASN A 206 41.02 11.92 -30.54
C ASN A 206 42.40 11.35 -30.87
N GLN A 207 42.78 10.20 -30.29
CA GLN A 207 44.03 9.53 -30.63
C GLN A 207 44.03 9.01 -32.07
N TYR A 208 42.91 8.41 -32.50
CA TYR A 208 42.75 7.92 -33.86
C TYR A 208 42.86 9.05 -34.89
N GLU A 209 42.15 10.17 -34.68
CA GLU A 209 42.20 11.35 -35.57
C GLU A 209 43.61 11.94 -35.67
N ARG A 210 44.36 11.96 -34.56
CA ARG A 210 45.78 12.37 -34.57
C ARG A 210 46.64 11.41 -35.38
N CYS A 211 46.50 10.11 -35.15
CA CYS A 211 47.24 9.10 -35.92
C CYS A 211 46.91 9.13 -37.41
N GLU A 212 45.64 9.37 -37.77
CA GLU A 212 45.22 9.52 -39.16
C GLU A 212 45.85 10.77 -39.79
N THR A 213 45.86 11.89 -39.07
CA THR A 213 46.52 13.13 -39.51
C THR A 213 48.01 12.92 -39.71
N ASP A 214 48.70 12.29 -38.75
CA ASP A 214 50.13 11.97 -38.82
C ASP A 214 50.44 11.05 -40.00
N TYR A 215 49.58 10.06 -40.25
CA TYR A 215 49.70 9.16 -41.39
C TYR A 215 49.55 9.92 -42.73
N GLN A 216 48.56 10.80 -42.86
CA GLN A 216 48.40 11.61 -44.07
C GLN A 216 49.58 12.56 -44.30
N ASN A 217 50.09 13.19 -43.23
CA ASN A 217 51.29 14.03 -43.31
C ASN A 217 52.52 13.23 -43.78
N LEU A 218 52.73 12.04 -43.22
CA LEU A 218 53.83 11.15 -43.62
C LEU A 218 53.68 10.70 -45.08
N LYS A 219 52.45 10.41 -45.51
CA LYS A 219 52.15 10.06 -46.90
C LYS A 219 52.50 11.20 -47.86
N CYS A 220 52.06 12.43 -47.56
CA CYS A 220 52.41 13.61 -48.35
C CYS A 220 53.93 13.81 -48.42
N HIS A 221 54.65 13.73 -47.29
CA HIS A 221 56.10 13.84 -47.28
C HIS A 221 56.79 12.78 -48.15
N ARG A 222 56.35 11.51 -48.09
CA ARG A 222 56.89 10.45 -48.95
C ARG A 222 56.57 10.68 -50.42
N GLU A 223 55.39 11.21 -50.76
CA GLU A 223 55.03 11.56 -52.13
C GLU A 223 55.90 12.71 -52.67
N ASP A 224 56.19 13.71 -51.84
CA ASP A 224 57.08 14.81 -52.19
C ASP A 224 58.54 14.36 -52.35
N GLU A 225 59.06 13.53 -51.43
CA GLU A 225 60.40 12.92 -51.55
C GLU A 225 60.51 12.08 -52.83
N ASN A 226 59.52 11.24 -53.12
CA ASN A 226 59.48 10.47 -54.36
C ASN A 226 59.44 11.35 -55.61
N ARG A 227 58.73 12.48 -55.56
CA ARG A 227 58.71 13.46 -56.65
C ARG A 227 60.09 14.08 -56.85
N GLN A 228 60.79 14.45 -55.77
CA GLN A 228 62.16 14.97 -55.83
C GLN A 228 63.13 13.95 -56.42
N TYR A 229 63.11 12.70 -55.92
CA TYR A 229 63.97 11.63 -56.46
C TYR A 229 63.70 11.36 -57.95
N ASN A 230 62.44 11.44 -58.40
CA ASN A 230 62.10 11.29 -59.81
C ASN A 230 62.68 12.43 -60.67
N GLN A 231 62.58 13.68 -60.21
CA GLN A 231 63.15 14.83 -60.92
C GLN A 231 64.68 14.75 -61.00
N GLU A 232 65.34 14.37 -59.91
CA GLU A 232 66.79 14.16 -59.89
C GLU A 232 67.23 13.01 -60.78
N PHE A 233 66.49 11.89 -60.75
CA PHE A 233 66.74 10.74 -61.63
C PHE A 233 66.62 11.12 -63.11
N GLU A 234 65.57 11.86 -63.47
CA GLU A 234 65.34 12.31 -64.85
C GLU A 234 66.44 13.27 -65.32
N LYS A 235 66.83 14.24 -64.47
CA LYS A 235 67.94 15.15 -64.76
C LYS A 235 69.25 14.40 -65.00
N LEU A 236 69.58 13.47 -64.10
CA LEU A 236 70.80 12.68 -64.17
C LEU A 236 70.82 11.76 -65.41
N ASN A 237 69.66 11.21 -65.79
CA ASN A 237 69.52 10.37 -66.98
C ASN A 237 69.64 11.18 -68.28
N ASN A 238 69.15 12.42 -68.30
CA ASN A 238 69.33 13.35 -69.42
C ASN A 238 70.81 13.74 -69.58
N GLU A 239 71.50 14.05 -68.47
CA GLU A 239 72.94 14.35 -68.45
C GLU A 239 73.78 13.14 -68.90
N LEU A 240 73.42 11.93 -68.46
CA LEU A 240 74.07 10.68 -68.90
C LEU A 240 73.89 10.44 -70.41
N THR A 241 72.69 10.70 -70.93
CA THR A 241 72.40 10.60 -72.37
C THR A 241 73.25 11.59 -73.18
N ALA A 242 73.37 12.83 -72.71
CA ALA A 242 74.22 13.85 -73.35
C ALA A 242 75.70 13.44 -73.36
N LEU A 243 76.23 12.89 -72.26
CA LEU A 243 77.60 12.38 -72.19
C LEU A 243 77.85 11.21 -73.14
N LYS A 244 76.89 10.29 -73.31
CA LYS A 244 76.99 9.20 -74.29
C LYS A 244 77.05 9.72 -75.73
N ILE A 245 76.29 10.77 -76.05
CA ILE A 245 76.35 11.41 -77.37
C ILE A 245 77.75 12.00 -77.60
N ILE A 246 78.29 12.74 -76.61
CA ILE A 246 79.65 13.31 -76.68
C ILE A 246 80.69 12.20 -76.87
N GLU A 247 80.59 11.10 -76.12
CA GLU A 247 81.50 9.95 -76.25
C GLU A 247 81.48 9.37 -77.68
N ILE A 248 80.29 9.19 -78.26
CA ILE A 248 80.13 8.70 -79.64
C ILE A 248 80.74 9.68 -80.65
N THR A 249 80.52 10.99 -80.48
CA THR A 249 81.08 12.03 -81.35
C THR A 249 82.62 12.05 -81.27
N LEU A 250 83.19 11.97 -80.07
CA LEU A 250 84.65 11.92 -79.89
C LEU A 250 85.26 10.67 -80.51
N LEU A 251 84.63 9.50 -80.37
CA LEU A 251 85.07 8.27 -81.03
C LEU A 251 85.09 8.42 -82.55
N LYS A 252 84.03 9.00 -83.13
CA LYS A 252 83.97 9.26 -84.57
C LYS A 252 85.07 10.20 -85.04
N ASN A 253 85.29 11.31 -84.32
CA ASN A 253 86.35 12.27 -84.65
C ASN A 253 87.75 11.65 -84.55
N ILE A 254 88.00 10.78 -83.57
CA ILE A 254 89.26 10.04 -83.44
C ILE A 254 89.46 9.11 -84.63
N ASP A 255 88.42 8.41 -85.08
CA ASP A 255 88.52 7.49 -86.22
C ASP A 255 88.76 8.23 -87.54
N GLU A 256 88.06 9.34 -87.79
CA GLU A 256 88.32 10.25 -88.93
C GLU A 256 89.76 10.80 -88.87
N LEU A 257 90.25 11.17 -87.69
CA LEU A 257 91.61 11.68 -87.53
C LEU A 257 92.68 10.59 -87.73
N LYS A 258 92.43 9.34 -87.34
CA LYS A 258 93.32 8.21 -87.63
C LYS A 258 93.47 7.99 -89.14
N GLU A 259 92.37 8.09 -89.87
CA GLU A 259 92.38 7.99 -91.33
C GLU A 259 93.19 9.13 -91.96
N ASN A 260 92.99 10.36 -91.50
CA ASN A 260 93.78 11.52 -91.94
C ASN A 260 95.27 11.37 -91.61
N VAL A 261 95.62 10.92 -90.40
CA VAL A 261 97.01 10.63 -90.01
C VAL A 261 97.65 9.58 -90.91
N LEU A 262 96.89 8.54 -91.29
CA LEU A 262 97.36 7.50 -92.21
C LEU A 262 97.63 8.07 -93.61
N ILE A 263 96.72 8.89 -94.15
CA ILE A 263 96.88 9.55 -95.45
C ILE A 263 98.13 10.44 -95.45
N VAL A 264 98.23 11.36 -94.48
CA VAL A 264 99.36 12.30 -94.36
C VAL A 264 100.68 11.56 -94.11
N SER A 265 100.66 10.45 -93.36
CA SER A 265 101.85 9.61 -93.16
C SER A 265 102.30 8.93 -94.47
N ASN A 266 101.36 8.45 -95.28
CA ASN A 266 101.68 7.85 -96.58
C ASN A 266 102.25 8.91 -97.54
N GLU A 267 101.64 10.10 -97.60
CA GLU A 267 102.14 11.22 -98.40
C GLU A 267 103.55 11.64 -97.97
N ARG A 268 103.81 11.72 -96.65
CA ARG A 268 105.14 11.99 -96.10
C ARG A 268 106.17 10.97 -96.60
N ASP A 269 105.82 9.69 -96.56
CA ASP A 269 106.73 8.61 -96.94
C ASP A 269 107.03 8.61 -98.44
N ASP A 270 106.04 8.96 -99.28
CA ASP A 270 106.24 9.09 -100.72
C ASP A 270 107.07 10.34 -101.08
N ILE A 271 106.81 11.49 -100.47
CA ILE A 271 107.66 12.68 -100.62
C ILE A 271 109.09 12.39 -100.15
N ARG A 272 109.26 11.68 -99.04
CA ARG A 272 110.58 11.29 -98.54
C ARG A 272 111.34 10.42 -99.53
N LYS A 273 110.68 9.44 -100.16
CA LYS A 273 111.29 8.61 -101.21
C LYS A 273 111.70 9.47 -102.40
N GLN A 274 110.83 10.37 -102.88
CA GLN A 274 111.14 11.26 -104.00
C GLN A 274 112.33 12.17 -103.65
N TYR A 275 112.32 12.81 -102.48
CA TYR A 275 113.43 13.63 -101.99
C TYR A 275 114.75 12.85 -101.93
N ASN A 276 114.74 11.62 -101.42
CA ASN A 276 115.93 10.77 -101.35
C ASN A 276 116.45 10.40 -102.75
N ASN A 277 115.57 10.14 -103.72
CA ASN A 277 115.97 9.88 -105.10
C ASN A 277 116.64 11.12 -105.72
N TYR A 278 116.06 12.31 -105.52
CA TYR A 278 116.66 13.56 -106.00
C TYR A 278 118.01 13.87 -105.33
N GLN A 279 118.16 13.57 -104.04
CA GLN A 279 119.44 13.68 -103.35
C GLN A 279 120.48 12.73 -103.94
N TYR A 280 120.10 11.49 -104.24
CA TYR A 280 120.98 10.52 -104.90
C TYR A 280 121.39 10.98 -106.31
N ASP A 281 120.45 11.51 -107.09
CA ASP A 281 120.73 12.06 -108.42
C ASP A 281 121.65 13.30 -108.34
N LEU A 282 121.46 14.18 -107.34
CA LEU A 282 122.34 15.31 -107.08
C LEU A 282 123.76 14.87 -106.73
N GLU A 283 123.92 13.88 -105.86
CA GLU A 283 125.22 13.30 -105.50
C GLU A 283 125.92 12.71 -106.74
N ASN A 284 125.17 12.01 -107.60
CA ASN A 284 125.69 11.46 -108.85
C ASN A 284 126.10 12.56 -109.85
N ILE A 285 125.28 13.59 -110.06
CA ILE A 285 125.60 14.72 -110.93
C ILE A 285 126.81 15.48 -110.38
N GLN A 286 126.90 15.71 -109.07
CA GLN A 286 128.07 16.30 -108.41
C GLN A 286 129.35 15.51 -108.67
N LYS A 287 129.28 14.18 -108.56
CA LYS A 287 130.41 13.30 -108.81
C LYS A 287 130.86 13.35 -110.27
N ILE A 288 129.92 13.31 -111.22
CA ILE A 288 130.22 13.43 -112.66
C ILE A 288 130.78 14.82 -112.98
N LEU A 289 130.23 15.88 -112.39
CA LEU A 289 130.75 17.25 -112.51
C LEU A 289 132.21 17.30 -112.04
N ALA A 290 132.51 16.77 -110.85
CA ALA A 290 133.86 16.71 -110.31
C ALA A 290 134.83 15.98 -111.26
N ASP A 291 134.44 14.80 -111.75
CA ASP A 291 135.23 13.99 -112.67
C ASP A 291 135.48 14.69 -114.03
N GLU A 292 134.48 15.40 -114.59
CA GLU A 292 134.61 16.19 -115.83
C GLU A 292 135.48 17.45 -115.65
N THR A 293 135.45 18.09 -114.47
CA THR A 293 136.36 19.22 -114.18
C THR A 293 137.81 18.81 -113.95
N GLU A 294 138.07 17.58 -113.47
CA GLU A 294 139.44 17.05 -113.28
C GLU A 294 140.04 16.43 -114.56
N SER A 295 139.20 15.96 -115.49
CA SER A 295 139.61 15.45 -116.81
C SER A 295 139.99 16.58 -117.77
N ASN A 296 141.23 16.59 -118.28
CA ASN A 296 141.74 17.58 -119.26
C ASN A 296 141.06 17.55 -120.66
N LEU A 297 139.96 16.82 -120.85
CA LEU A 297 139.14 16.75 -122.07
C LEU A 297 137.92 17.69 -121.94
N LYS A 298 138.13 18.99 -122.08
CA LYS A 298 137.10 20.01 -121.86
C LYS A 298 136.05 20.05 -122.97
N SER A 299 134.88 19.45 -122.74
CA SER A 299 133.65 19.89 -123.40
C SER A 299 132.99 20.95 -122.52
N GLU A 300 133.35 22.21 -122.75
CA GLU A 300 132.83 23.37 -121.99
C GLU A 300 131.28 23.38 -121.98
N THR A 301 130.66 22.93 -123.07
CA THR A 301 129.22 22.74 -123.20
C THR A 301 128.64 21.69 -122.24
N LYS A 302 129.37 20.59 -121.98
CA LYS A 302 128.90 19.50 -121.10
C LYS A 302 128.93 19.91 -119.64
N VAL A 303 129.96 20.64 -119.21
CA VAL A 303 130.04 21.20 -117.85
C VAL A 303 128.91 22.20 -117.62
N ILE A 304 128.65 23.12 -118.56
CA ILE A 304 127.55 24.09 -118.46
C ILE A 304 126.18 23.38 -118.37
N LEU A 305 125.95 22.33 -119.17
CA LEU A 305 124.71 21.55 -119.13
C LEU A 305 124.54 20.81 -117.78
N LEU A 306 125.60 20.20 -117.26
CA LEU A 306 125.56 19.50 -115.98
C LEU A 306 125.39 20.45 -114.79
N THR A 307 126.00 21.64 -114.81
CA THR A 307 125.77 22.67 -113.77
C THR A 307 124.31 23.13 -113.79
N ARG A 308 123.73 23.36 -114.96
CA ARG A 308 122.32 23.72 -115.07
C ARG A 308 121.40 22.59 -114.57
N GLN A 309 121.72 21.34 -114.91
CA GLN A 309 120.96 20.19 -114.41
C GLN A 309 121.10 20.03 -112.89
N PHE A 310 122.28 20.29 -112.34
CA PHE A 310 122.50 20.32 -110.89
C PHE A 310 121.68 21.42 -110.21
N ASP A 311 121.66 22.63 -110.74
CA ASP A 311 120.86 23.74 -110.18
C ASP A 311 119.35 23.46 -110.27
N GLU A 312 118.87 22.90 -111.38
CA GLU A 312 117.47 22.51 -111.56
C GLU A 312 117.07 21.39 -110.58
N GLU A 313 117.91 20.36 -110.40
CA GLU A 313 117.66 19.29 -109.43
C GLU A 313 117.84 19.75 -107.97
N GLN A 314 118.73 20.70 -107.70
CA GLN A 314 118.91 21.27 -106.36
C GLN A 314 117.71 22.12 -105.97
N LYS A 315 117.14 22.86 -106.93
CA LYS A 315 115.88 23.57 -106.74
C LYS A 315 114.72 22.60 -106.45
N ARG A 316 114.58 21.52 -107.23
CA ARG A 316 113.56 20.48 -106.99
C ARG A 316 113.73 19.82 -105.64
N SER A 317 114.96 19.43 -105.27
CA SER A 317 115.25 18.84 -103.96
C SER A 317 114.88 19.77 -102.81
N ASN A 318 115.17 21.07 -102.93
CA ASN A 318 114.75 22.05 -101.93
C ASN A 318 113.22 22.21 -101.87
N GLU A 319 112.52 22.22 -103.00
CA GLU A 319 111.04 22.23 -103.04
C GLU A 319 110.45 21.00 -102.32
N PHE A 320 110.96 19.80 -102.58
CA PHE A 320 110.54 18.59 -101.87
C PHE A 320 110.91 18.59 -100.39
N LYS A 321 112.04 19.21 -100.00
CA LYS A 321 112.40 19.39 -98.59
C LYS A 321 111.41 20.29 -97.84
N TYR A 322 110.95 21.38 -98.47
CA TYR A 322 109.92 22.23 -97.89
C TYR A 322 108.58 21.51 -97.78
N GLN A 323 108.16 20.80 -98.84
CA GLN A 323 106.94 19.99 -98.80
C GLN A 323 107.00 18.90 -97.72
N PHE A 324 108.15 18.22 -97.58
CA PHE A 324 108.35 17.23 -96.52
C PHE A 324 108.21 17.83 -95.13
N ASN A 325 108.81 19.00 -94.87
CA ASN A 325 108.70 19.69 -93.60
C ASN A 325 107.26 20.14 -93.31
N ASP A 326 106.54 20.63 -94.31
CA ASP A 326 105.13 21.02 -94.18
C ASP A 326 104.25 19.82 -93.84
N ILE A 327 104.39 18.70 -94.55
CA ILE A 327 103.66 17.46 -94.25
C ILE A 327 104.07 16.90 -92.89
N GLN A 328 105.35 16.96 -92.51
CA GLN A 328 105.80 16.52 -91.19
C GLN A 328 105.20 17.38 -90.06
N MET A 329 105.05 18.69 -90.27
CA MET A 329 104.38 19.59 -89.33
C MET A 329 102.88 19.29 -89.22
N GLN A 330 102.20 19.06 -90.36
CA GLN A 330 100.80 18.64 -90.40
C GLN A 330 100.58 17.30 -89.66
N LEU A 331 101.46 16.32 -89.90
CA LEU A 331 101.42 15.03 -89.21
C LEU A 331 101.62 15.19 -87.70
N THR A 332 102.58 16.02 -87.28
CA THR A 332 102.83 16.30 -85.86
C THR A 332 101.62 16.97 -85.22
N SER A 333 101.00 17.93 -85.89
CA SER A 333 99.77 18.59 -85.43
C SER A 333 98.59 17.62 -85.33
N ALA A 334 98.43 16.71 -86.30
CA ALA A 334 97.37 15.70 -86.30
C ALA A 334 97.57 14.66 -85.18
N LEU A 335 98.81 14.24 -84.90
CA LEU A 335 99.12 13.35 -83.78
C LEU A 335 98.83 14.02 -82.42
N LEU A 336 99.22 15.28 -82.24
CA LEU A 336 98.90 16.05 -81.02
C LEU A 336 97.39 16.22 -80.84
N SER A 337 96.66 16.48 -81.92
CA SER A 337 95.19 16.58 -81.90
C SER A 337 94.55 15.23 -81.50
N ASN A 338 95.11 14.10 -81.96
CA ASN A 338 94.63 12.77 -81.61
C ASN A 338 94.83 12.48 -80.12
N ASP A 339 95.99 12.82 -79.57
CA ASP A 339 96.25 12.62 -78.14
C ASP A 339 95.38 13.54 -77.25
N THR A 340 95.06 14.74 -77.74
CA THR A 340 94.08 15.64 -77.09
C THR A 340 92.69 15.01 -77.07
N LEU A 341 92.19 14.55 -78.22
CA LEU A 341 90.88 13.89 -78.33
C LEU A 341 90.79 12.60 -77.49
N LYS A 342 91.86 11.80 -77.42
CA LYS A 342 91.92 10.62 -76.53
C LYS A 342 91.80 11.02 -75.07
N THR A 343 92.41 12.13 -74.67
CA THR A 343 92.34 12.63 -73.29
C THR A 343 90.93 13.09 -72.97
N GLU A 344 90.29 13.84 -73.86
CA GLU A 344 88.89 14.25 -73.74
C GLU A 344 87.93 13.05 -73.69
N LEU A 345 88.17 12.03 -74.53
CA LEU A 345 87.39 10.79 -74.51
C LEU A 345 87.51 10.06 -73.17
N ASN A 346 88.71 9.98 -72.60
CA ASN A 346 88.91 9.35 -71.30
C ASN A 346 88.23 10.12 -70.17
N GLN A 347 88.27 11.47 -70.21
CA GLN A 347 87.52 12.30 -69.26
C GLN A 347 86.01 12.11 -69.40
N ALA A 348 85.48 12.08 -70.62
CA ALA A 348 84.06 11.83 -70.88
C ALA A 348 83.62 10.45 -70.35
N ARG A 349 84.46 9.42 -70.51
CA ARG A 349 84.20 8.07 -69.98
C ARG A 349 84.18 8.00 -68.46
N LEU A 350 85.11 8.67 -67.78
CA LEU A 350 85.12 8.74 -66.32
C LEU A 350 83.85 9.41 -65.79
N LEU A 351 83.45 10.54 -66.38
CA LEU A 351 82.19 11.19 -66.05
C LEU A 351 80.99 10.26 -66.32
N ASN A 352 80.94 9.60 -67.48
CA ASN A 352 79.87 8.66 -67.80
C ASN A 352 79.73 7.53 -66.75
N GLN A 353 80.85 7.00 -66.24
CA GLN A 353 80.86 6.00 -65.17
C GLN A 353 80.35 6.56 -63.83
N GLU A 354 80.79 7.75 -63.43
CA GLU A 354 80.30 8.40 -62.20
C GLU A 354 78.79 8.64 -62.23
N TYR A 355 78.28 9.15 -63.35
CA TYR A 355 76.84 9.38 -63.54
C TYR A 355 76.06 8.07 -63.55
N THR A 356 76.59 7.02 -64.18
CA THR A 356 75.97 5.67 -64.15
C THR A 356 75.85 5.14 -62.73
N ILE A 357 76.89 5.29 -61.90
CA ILE A 357 76.85 4.88 -60.48
C ILE A 357 75.78 5.67 -59.71
N LYS A 358 75.71 7.00 -59.90
CA LYS A 358 74.70 7.84 -59.27
C LYS A 358 73.26 7.44 -59.66
N VAL A 359 73.02 7.13 -60.94
CA VAL A 359 71.71 6.63 -61.42
C VAL A 359 71.34 5.31 -60.73
N ILE A 360 72.29 4.38 -60.61
CA ILE A 360 72.08 3.09 -59.94
C ILE A 360 71.75 3.29 -58.46
N ILE A 361 72.47 4.16 -57.75
CA ILE A 361 72.21 4.45 -56.33
C ILE A 361 70.81 5.01 -56.13
N ILE A 362 70.41 6.04 -56.89
CA ILE A 362 69.07 6.62 -56.79
C ILE A 362 67.99 5.58 -57.13
N SER A 363 68.22 4.74 -58.14
CA SER A 363 67.27 3.68 -58.51
C SER A 363 67.07 2.61 -57.44
N LYS A 364 68.09 2.36 -56.60
CA LYS A 364 68.02 1.42 -55.47
C LYS A 364 67.34 2.04 -54.26
N ILE A 365 67.53 3.33 -54.00
CA ILE A 365 66.86 4.05 -52.90
C ILE A 365 65.34 4.16 -53.14
N LYS A 366 64.91 4.20 -54.41
CA LYS A 366 63.50 4.24 -54.79
C LYS A 366 62.73 2.91 -54.61
N ARG A 367 63.43 1.76 -54.49
CA ARG A 367 62.81 0.45 -54.24
C ARG A 367 62.74 0.17 -52.75
#